data_AF-A0A1T5CL96-F1
#
_entry.id   AF-A0A1T5CL96-F1
#
_cell.length_a   1.000
_cell.length_b   1.000
_cell.length_c   1.000
_cell.angle_alpha   90.00
_cell.angle_beta   90.00
_cell.angle_gamma   90.00
#
_symmetry.space_group_name_H-M   'P 1'
#
loop_
_entity.id
_entity.type
_entity.pdbx_description
1 polymer ?
#
loop_
_entity_poly.entity_id
_entity_poly.type
_entity_poly.pdbx_seq_one_letter_code
_entity_poly.pdbx_strand_id
1 'polypeptide(L)'
;MKKTFTLFAAVAYFGLNAQFTSPNTGVTYNLTSLAQAASGTVTNNGDHFLISQNVTISANDKLIIDENTTVKLSKDVMLFVFGQYQTNATQLIYTTNIAGEPYKGIRFEDTSNVSLKNTTIENGGGLRVNTSNFVMDNCIVKNNQTVTGGAASSAAIQFGGTTGISITNSQFLENVGSAIGSGANISVSGIIDNNYFYGNNTSNQNRPQINMGPGGSAGIIITNNQIIGNRNLPMTGGISASALVGGANNVKIENNTIRDNRYGITVAGNSSYGTVAKNIIENNNTQNDPMLGGSGINFIGSGTAVMDVKVSENQLRGNLWGVTLQGTAQANFGSDMPGKENIGKNIFKDNINNGVTYALFNNTPNNLEAKFNCWREGELSNDTMVEDVVTHQVDDTKYGLVNFKPYDCAATQAVNDVNKLKLQVYPNPSQGDFSFKSETSGNIVVTDLSGKLIHSAIVVKGENKISLKASAGVYILNFNNGTSKASSKIVIK
;
A
#
# COMPACT_ATOMS: atom_id res chain seq x y z
N MET A 1 37.17 83.78 3.09
CA MET A 1 37.57 82.40 3.47
C MET A 1 36.57 81.94 4.53
N LYS A 2 35.86 80.83 4.51
CA LYS A 2 35.87 79.61 3.70
C LYS A 2 34.48 78.95 3.89
N LYS A 3 33.88 78.57 2.77
CA LYS A 3 33.13 77.32 2.50
C LYS A 3 31.96 76.94 3.42
N THR A 4 30.75 77.29 2.98
CA THR A 4 29.51 76.55 3.21
C THR A 4 29.59 75.20 2.50
N PHE A 5 29.42 74.10 3.24
CA PHE A 5 29.28 72.75 2.69
C PHE A 5 27.79 72.38 2.71
N THR A 6 27.17 72.31 1.54
CA THR A 6 25.83 71.74 1.37
C THR A 6 26.00 70.27 1.00
N LEU A 7 25.62 69.36 1.91
CA LEU A 7 25.64 67.92 1.68
C LEU A 7 24.33 67.53 0.96
N PHE A 8 24.44 67.14 -0.31
CA PHE A 8 23.35 66.49 -1.04
C PHE A 8 23.21 65.05 -0.54
N ALA A 9 22.14 64.76 0.21
CA ALA A 9 21.75 63.39 0.53
C ALA A 9 20.95 62.81 -0.64
N ALA A 10 21.59 62.02 -1.49
CA ALA A 10 20.91 61.17 -2.45
C ALA A 10 20.30 59.98 -1.70
N VAL A 11 18.97 59.98 -1.53
CA VAL A 11 18.23 58.81 -1.05
C VAL A 11 18.18 57.81 -2.20
N ALA A 12 19.03 56.79 -2.14
CA ALA A 12 18.89 55.62 -2.99
C ALA A 12 17.66 54.84 -2.52
N TYR A 13 16.58 54.89 -3.30
CA TYR A 13 15.44 53.99 -3.17
C TYR A 13 15.92 52.59 -3.55
N PHE A 14 16.32 51.79 -2.56
CA PHE A 14 16.41 50.35 -2.76
C PHE A 14 14.97 49.82 -2.84
N GLY A 15 14.57 49.37 -4.03
CA GLY A 15 13.32 48.66 -4.21
C GLY A 15 13.31 47.41 -3.35
N LEU A 16 12.62 47.44 -2.22
CA LEU A 16 12.22 46.25 -1.50
C LEU A 16 11.29 45.47 -2.42
N ASN A 17 11.66 44.24 -2.78
CA ASN A 17 10.74 43.30 -3.45
C ASN A 17 9.57 43.06 -2.48
N ALA A 18 8.42 43.68 -2.75
CA ALA A 18 7.27 43.60 -1.87
C ALA A 18 6.70 42.18 -1.90
N GLN A 19 6.83 41.46 -0.78
CA GLN A 19 6.04 40.27 -0.48
C GLN A 19 4.66 40.69 0.04
N PHE A 20 3.63 39.86 -0.14
CA PHE A 20 2.30 40.10 0.40
C PHE A 20 2.03 39.23 1.62
N THR A 21 1.48 39.84 2.67
CA THR A 21 0.91 39.13 3.83
C THR A 21 -0.50 39.65 4.04
N SER A 22 -1.47 38.74 4.11
CA SER A 22 -2.87 39.10 4.33
C SER A 22 -3.10 39.66 5.75
N PRO A 23 -4.14 40.50 5.96
CA PRO A 23 -4.25 41.35 7.15
C PRO A 23 -4.61 40.62 8.46
N ASN A 24 -4.91 39.33 8.41
CA ASN A 24 -5.30 38.50 9.55
C ASN A 24 -6.64 38.92 10.20
N THR A 25 -7.58 39.40 9.40
CA THR A 25 -8.86 39.96 9.85
C THR A 25 -10.06 39.04 9.64
N GLY A 26 -9.86 37.83 9.12
CA GLY A 26 -10.95 36.93 8.75
C GLY A 26 -11.35 37.05 7.27
N VAL A 27 -10.55 37.75 6.46
CA VAL A 27 -10.90 38.01 5.06
C VAL A 27 -10.81 36.73 4.24
N THR A 28 -11.71 36.59 3.27
CA THR A 28 -11.72 35.49 2.31
C THR A 28 -11.30 36.00 0.94
N TYR A 29 -10.24 35.41 0.40
CA TYR A 29 -9.76 35.65 -0.95
C TYR A 29 -10.18 34.54 -1.90
N ASN A 30 -10.54 34.93 -3.13
CA ASN A 30 -10.31 34.12 -4.32
C ASN A 30 -9.11 34.70 -5.08
N LEU A 31 -8.71 34.13 -6.21
CA LEU A 31 -7.52 34.60 -6.92
C LEU A 31 -7.68 36.04 -7.44
N THR A 32 -8.89 36.41 -7.88
CA THR A 32 -9.18 37.78 -8.33
C THR A 32 -9.09 38.80 -7.20
N SER A 33 -9.72 38.57 -6.05
CA SER A 33 -9.64 39.49 -4.91
C SER A 33 -8.25 39.48 -4.26
N LEU A 34 -7.51 38.36 -4.33
CA LEU A 34 -6.11 38.30 -3.95
C LEU A 34 -5.25 39.17 -4.86
N ALA A 35 -5.44 39.11 -6.19
CA ALA A 35 -4.71 39.95 -7.14
C ALA A 35 -4.96 41.45 -6.92
N GLN A 36 -6.18 41.82 -6.51
CA GLN A 36 -6.51 43.20 -6.15
C GLN A 36 -5.83 43.65 -4.85
N ALA A 37 -5.86 42.81 -3.80
CA ALA A 37 -5.26 43.13 -2.51
C ALA A 37 -3.72 43.07 -2.51
N ALA A 38 -3.15 42.20 -3.34
CA ALA A 38 -1.72 41.93 -3.47
C ALA A 38 -1.16 42.48 -4.80
N SER A 39 -1.62 43.67 -5.23
CA SER A 39 -1.22 44.27 -6.51
C SER A 39 0.30 44.34 -6.66
N GLY A 40 0.81 43.89 -7.81
CA GLY A 40 2.24 43.75 -8.10
C GLY A 40 2.88 42.45 -7.60
N THR A 41 2.30 41.79 -6.60
CA THR A 41 2.71 40.45 -6.11
C THR A 41 1.92 39.34 -6.80
N VAL A 42 0.61 39.54 -6.95
CA VAL A 42 -0.30 38.64 -7.67
C VAL A 42 -0.94 39.42 -8.80
N THR A 43 -0.81 38.93 -10.03
CA THR A 43 -1.34 39.58 -11.24
C THR A 43 -2.31 38.65 -11.94
N ASN A 44 -3.49 39.15 -12.30
CA ASN A 44 -4.41 38.44 -13.19
C ASN A 44 -4.05 38.79 -14.65
N ASN A 45 -3.56 37.81 -15.41
CA ASN A 45 -3.20 37.98 -16.82
C ASN A 45 -4.33 37.56 -17.79
N GLY A 46 -5.52 37.26 -17.27
CA GLY A 46 -6.70 36.81 -18.02
C GLY A 46 -6.77 35.29 -18.16
N ASP A 47 -5.74 34.66 -18.73
CA ASP A 47 -5.67 33.20 -18.93
C ASP A 47 -5.02 32.45 -17.75
N HIS A 48 -4.28 33.17 -16.90
CA HIS A 48 -3.64 32.64 -15.69
C HIS A 48 -3.44 33.75 -14.65
N PHE A 49 -3.20 33.33 -13.41
CA PHE A 49 -2.68 34.19 -12.36
C PHE A 49 -1.17 34.02 -12.24
N LEU A 50 -0.42 35.11 -12.10
CA LEU A 50 1.01 35.09 -11.82
C LEU A 50 1.27 35.56 -10.39
N ILE A 51 1.92 34.71 -9.60
CA ILE A 51 2.50 35.09 -8.30
C ILE A 51 4.00 35.33 -8.50
N SER A 52 4.41 36.59 -8.44
CA SER A 52 5.78 37.05 -8.73
C SER A 52 6.66 37.19 -7.48
N GLN A 53 6.04 37.27 -6.30
CA GLN A 53 6.70 37.43 -4.99
C GLN A 53 6.00 36.55 -3.95
N ASN A 54 6.64 36.32 -2.80
CA ASN A 54 6.06 35.49 -1.75
C ASN A 54 4.69 36.02 -1.30
N VAL A 55 3.75 35.10 -1.09
CA VAL A 55 2.41 35.37 -0.57
C VAL A 55 2.23 34.61 0.73
N THR A 56 1.73 35.29 1.76
CA THR A 56 1.36 34.71 3.05
C THR A 56 -0.12 34.92 3.31
N ILE A 57 -0.87 33.83 3.47
CA ILE A 57 -2.25 33.83 3.95
C ILE A 57 -2.21 33.62 5.46
N SER A 58 -2.48 34.68 6.21
CA SER A 58 -2.47 34.73 7.68
C SER A 58 -3.51 33.82 8.32
N ALA A 59 -3.31 33.47 9.60
CA ALA A 59 -4.04 32.42 10.31
C ALA A 59 -5.58 32.56 10.32
N ASN A 60 -6.10 33.78 10.37
CA ASN A 60 -7.55 34.02 10.36
C ASN A 60 -8.12 34.14 8.94
N ASP A 61 -7.28 34.32 7.93
CA ASP A 61 -7.71 34.57 6.55
C ASP A 61 -7.84 33.28 5.75
N LYS A 62 -8.49 33.38 4.60
CA LYS A 62 -8.82 32.23 3.75
C LYS A 62 -8.43 32.48 2.31
N LEU A 63 -7.91 31.45 1.65
CA LEU A 63 -7.78 31.38 0.20
C LEU A 63 -8.67 30.25 -0.31
N ILE A 64 -9.74 30.62 -1.01
CA ILE A 64 -10.70 29.69 -1.62
C ILE A 64 -10.65 29.88 -3.13
N ILE A 65 -10.29 28.83 -3.85
CA ILE A 65 -10.18 28.84 -5.32
C ILE A 65 -11.26 27.95 -5.90
N ASP A 66 -12.30 28.56 -6.44
CA ASP A 66 -13.48 27.93 -7.02
C ASP A 66 -13.54 28.03 -8.55
N GLU A 67 -12.53 28.64 -9.18
CA GLU A 67 -12.42 28.78 -10.63
C GLU A 67 -11.38 27.84 -11.24
N ASN A 68 -11.67 27.35 -12.45
CA ASN A 68 -10.69 26.59 -13.22
C ASN A 68 -9.68 27.55 -13.84
N THR A 69 -8.41 27.42 -13.45
CA THR A 69 -7.36 28.31 -13.95
C THR A 69 -5.98 27.71 -13.75
N THR A 70 -4.97 28.42 -14.26
CA THR A 70 -3.56 28.17 -13.98
C THR A 70 -3.02 29.27 -13.06
N VAL A 71 -2.32 28.86 -12.00
CA VAL A 71 -1.53 29.74 -11.14
C VAL A 71 -0.06 29.47 -11.41
N LYS A 72 0.61 30.44 -12.02
CA LYS A 72 2.04 30.40 -12.29
C LYS A 72 2.78 31.08 -11.15
N LEU A 73 3.84 30.46 -10.67
CA LEU A 73 4.74 31.05 -9.68
C LEU A 73 6.10 31.31 -10.31
N SER A 74 6.68 32.47 -10.01
CA SER A 74 8.05 32.78 -10.45
C SER A 74 9.09 31.95 -9.69
N LYS A 75 10.31 31.90 -10.22
CA LYS A 75 11.45 31.30 -9.54
C LYS A 75 11.59 31.87 -8.13
N ASP A 76 12.00 31.02 -7.18
CA ASP A 76 12.25 31.39 -5.78
C ASP A 76 11.03 31.88 -4.98
N VAL A 77 9.82 31.86 -5.56
CA VAL A 77 8.57 32.25 -4.91
C VAL A 77 7.94 31.08 -4.15
N MET A 78 7.37 31.40 -2.99
CA MET A 78 6.66 30.47 -2.12
C MET A 78 5.31 31.04 -1.70
N LEU A 79 4.29 30.17 -1.67
CA LEU A 79 3.00 30.45 -1.04
C LEU A 79 3.00 29.85 0.37
N PHE A 80 2.79 30.69 1.38
CA PHE A 80 2.63 30.29 2.78
C PHE A 80 1.16 30.38 3.18
N VAL A 81 0.64 29.35 3.81
CA VAL A 81 -0.74 29.29 4.30
C VAL A 81 -0.70 28.95 5.78
N PHE A 82 -1.08 29.92 6.62
CA PHE A 82 -1.35 29.75 8.04
C PHE A 82 -2.85 29.60 8.32
N GLY A 83 -3.71 30.16 7.46
CA GLY A 83 -5.16 30.10 7.60
C GLY A 83 -5.82 28.97 6.82
N GLN A 84 -7.00 29.24 6.25
CA GLN A 84 -7.74 28.24 5.46
C GLN A 84 -7.30 28.24 4.00
N TYR A 85 -7.10 27.05 3.44
CA TYR A 85 -6.92 26.86 2.00
C TYR A 85 -7.91 25.81 1.48
N GLN A 86 -8.66 26.17 0.45
CA GLN A 86 -9.66 25.28 -0.14
C GLN A 86 -9.69 25.44 -1.67
N THR A 87 -9.72 24.31 -2.37
CA THR A 87 -10.01 24.31 -3.81
C THR A 87 -11.37 23.65 -4.06
N ASN A 88 -12.27 24.41 -4.68
CA ASN A 88 -13.57 23.95 -5.17
C ASN A 88 -13.61 23.84 -6.70
N ALA A 89 -12.55 24.30 -7.38
CA ALA A 89 -12.38 24.13 -8.80
C ALA A 89 -12.45 22.66 -9.23
N THR A 90 -12.84 22.43 -10.48
CA THR A 90 -12.79 21.09 -11.10
C THR A 90 -11.45 20.83 -11.79
N GLN A 91 -10.68 21.89 -12.06
CA GLN A 91 -9.33 21.82 -12.60
C GLN A 91 -8.53 23.07 -12.22
N LEU A 92 -7.65 22.94 -11.23
CA LEU A 92 -6.67 23.98 -10.88
C LEU A 92 -5.26 23.47 -11.17
N ILE A 93 -4.39 24.32 -11.74
CA ILE A 93 -3.00 23.96 -12.02
C ILE A 93 -2.05 24.96 -11.35
N TYR A 94 -1.15 24.48 -10.50
CA TYR A 94 0.03 25.19 -10.05
C TYR A 94 1.24 24.76 -10.88
N THR A 95 1.93 25.71 -11.49
CA THR A 95 3.12 25.45 -12.32
C THR A 95 4.10 26.62 -12.26
N THR A 96 5.29 26.44 -12.82
CA THR A 96 6.25 27.55 -12.94
C THR A 96 5.86 28.53 -14.06
N ASN A 97 6.17 29.81 -13.87
CA ASN A 97 6.04 30.81 -14.93
C ASN A 97 7.06 30.61 -16.07
N ILE A 98 8.26 30.10 -15.76
CA ILE A 98 9.36 29.95 -16.72
C ILE A 98 9.83 28.49 -16.67
N ALA A 99 9.78 27.82 -17.82
CA ALA A 99 10.19 26.42 -17.94
C ALA A 99 11.65 26.25 -17.46
N GLY A 100 11.88 25.24 -16.61
CA GLY A 100 13.19 24.97 -16.01
C GLY A 100 13.53 25.83 -14.79
N GLU A 101 12.70 26.80 -14.41
CA GLU A 101 12.89 27.62 -13.21
C GLU A 101 11.82 27.30 -12.15
N PRO A 102 11.99 26.25 -11.33
CA PRO A 102 10.96 25.86 -10.37
C PRO A 102 10.73 26.95 -9.31
N TYR A 103 9.45 27.16 -8.97
CA TYR A 103 9.08 27.90 -7.77
C TYR A 103 9.40 27.09 -6.52
N LYS A 104 9.51 27.72 -5.34
CA LYS A 104 9.92 27.03 -4.12
C LYS A 104 8.88 26.08 -3.55
N GLY A 105 7.61 26.24 -3.90
CA GLY A 105 6.52 25.35 -3.48
C GLY A 105 5.44 26.06 -2.68
N ILE A 106 4.59 25.26 -2.04
CA ILE A 106 3.50 25.72 -1.18
C ILE A 106 3.72 25.13 0.22
N ARG A 107 3.61 25.97 1.25
CA ARG A 107 3.73 25.55 2.65
C ARG A 107 2.41 25.74 3.37
N PHE A 108 1.90 24.64 3.89
CA PHE A 108 0.78 24.62 4.82
C PHE A 108 1.36 24.53 6.23
N GLU A 109 1.29 25.64 6.96
CA GLU A 109 1.86 25.76 8.30
C GLU A 109 0.94 25.13 9.35
N ASP A 110 1.43 24.96 10.57
CA ASP A 110 0.81 24.19 11.65
C ASP A 110 -0.64 24.58 12.00
N THR A 111 -0.99 25.86 11.88
CA THR A 111 -2.36 26.36 12.14
C THR A 111 -3.32 26.19 10.97
N SER A 112 -2.83 25.79 9.78
CA SER A 112 -3.65 25.81 8.57
C SER A 112 -4.72 24.72 8.54
N ASN A 113 -5.81 24.99 7.81
CA ASN A 113 -6.86 24.02 7.50
C ASN A 113 -6.98 23.88 5.98
N VAL A 114 -6.72 22.69 5.47
CA VAL A 114 -6.44 22.46 4.05
C VAL A 114 -7.38 21.40 3.48
N SER A 115 -8.11 21.79 2.43
CA SER A 115 -8.86 20.91 1.54
C SER A 115 -8.40 21.13 0.10
N LEU A 116 -7.45 20.33 -0.36
CA LEU A 116 -6.90 20.36 -1.71
C LEU A 116 -7.57 19.29 -2.57
N LYS A 117 -8.37 19.71 -3.53
CA LYS A 117 -9.12 18.84 -4.46
C LYS A 117 -8.92 19.24 -5.92
N ASN A 118 -8.94 18.26 -6.82
CA ASN A 118 -8.93 18.46 -8.28
C ASN A 118 -7.78 19.38 -8.76
N THR A 119 -6.62 19.31 -8.11
CA THR A 119 -5.51 20.23 -8.32
C THR A 119 -4.29 19.50 -8.84
N THR A 120 -3.67 20.05 -9.89
CA THR A 120 -2.36 19.64 -10.38
C THR A 120 -1.28 20.55 -9.80
N ILE A 121 -0.23 19.96 -9.23
CA ILE A 121 0.96 20.65 -8.74
C ILE A 121 2.15 20.11 -9.51
N GLU A 122 2.73 20.94 -10.36
CA GLU A 122 3.77 20.51 -11.29
C GLU A 122 4.93 21.50 -11.43
N ASN A 123 6.10 20.98 -11.83
CA ASN A 123 7.28 21.79 -12.20
C ASN A 123 7.72 22.80 -11.12
N GLY A 124 7.46 22.52 -9.84
CA GLY A 124 7.81 23.35 -8.69
C GLY A 124 8.54 22.61 -7.58
N GLY A 125 8.64 23.24 -6.40
CA GLY A 125 9.29 22.67 -5.22
C GLY A 125 8.38 21.81 -4.33
N GLY A 126 7.21 21.40 -4.83
CA GLY A 126 6.27 20.55 -4.10
C GLY A 126 5.56 21.22 -2.93
N LEU A 127 5.15 20.41 -1.95
CA LEU A 127 4.37 20.80 -0.79
C LEU A 127 5.12 20.54 0.53
N ARG A 128 5.05 21.50 1.46
CA ARG A 128 5.30 21.27 2.88
C ARG A 128 3.97 21.20 3.62
N VAL A 129 3.77 20.16 4.41
CA VAL A 129 2.55 20.00 5.22
C VAL A 129 2.96 19.88 6.69
N ASN A 130 2.76 20.95 7.46
CA ASN A 130 3.03 21.00 8.90
C ASN A 130 1.75 20.95 9.76
N THR A 131 0.57 20.89 9.14
CA THR A 131 -0.73 20.80 9.82
C THR A 131 -1.28 19.37 9.86
N SER A 132 -1.99 19.03 10.93
CA SER A 132 -2.82 17.82 11.03
C SER A 132 -4.16 17.94 10.28
N ASN A 133 -4.57 19.14 9.88
CA ASN A 133 -5.83 19.38 9.16
C ASN A 133 -5.60 19.41 7.65
N PHE A 134 -5.14 18.29 7.08
CA PHE A 134 -4.80 18.17 5.67
C PHE A 134 -5.58 17.06 4.97
N VAL A 135 -6.41 17.47 4.01
CA VAL A 135 -7.13 16.57 3.10
C VAL A 135 -6.73 16.90 1.67
N MET A 136 -6.26 15.88 0.95
CA MET A 136 -5.95 15.92 -0.47
C MET A 136 -6.71 14.81 -1.19
N ASP A 137 -7.47 15.18 -2.23
CA ASP A 137 -8.31 14.23 -2.97
C ASP A 137 -8.31 14.54 -4.48
N ASN A 138 -8.24 13.50 -5.32
CA ASN A 138 -8.28 13.65 -6.78
C ASN A 138 -7.28 14.68 -7.33
N CYS A 139 -6.03 14.63 -6.88
CA CYS A 139 -4.99 15.58 -7.27
C CYS A 139 -3.87 14.91 -8.08
N ILE A 140 -3.07 15.70 -8.79
CA ILE A 140 -1.90 15.21 -9.54
C ILE A 140 -0.66 15.98 -9.07
N VAL A 141 0.37 15.28 -8.63
CA VAL A 141 1.65 15.85 -8.20
C VAL A 141 2.75 15.28 -9.08
N LYS A 142 3.31 16.08 -9.99
CA LYS A 142 4.25 15.57 -10.99
C LYS A 142 5.42 16.49 -11.30
N ASN A 143 6.55 15.91 -11.69
CA ASN A 143 7.75 16.64 -12.13
C ASN A 143 8.28 17.70 -11.13
N ASN A 144 7.91 17.60 -9.85
CA ASN A 144 8.39 18.53 -8.84
C ASN A 144 9.87 18.25 -8.53
N GLN A 145 10.61 19.34 -8.35
CA GLN A 145 12.05 19.39 -8.12
C GLN A 145 12.36 19.49 -6.63
N THR A 146 13.52 18.99 -6.20
CA THR A 146 14.06 19.32 -4.88
C THR A 146 14.80 20.66 -4.97
N VAL A 147 14.17 21.73 -4.48
CA VAL A 147 14.71 23.10 -4.56
C VAL A 147 15.41 23.46 -3.25
N THR A 148 16.61 24.05 -3.32
CA THR A 148 17.31 24.54 -2.12
C THR A 148 16.48 25.62 -1.42
N GLY A 149 16.18 25.42 -0.14
CA GLY A 149 15.28 26.30 0.61
C GLY A 149 13.81 26.24 0.14
N GLY A 150 13.45 25.23 -0.64
CA GLY A 150 12.08 24.96 -1.08
C GLY A 150 11.18 24.43 0.04
N ALA A 151 9.90 24.28 -0.28
CA ALA A 151 8.89 23.71 0.61
C ALA A 151 9.23 22.27 0.96
N ALA A 152 9.66 21.48 -0.02
CA ALA A 152 10.08 20.11 0.17
C ALA A 152 11.55 19.90 -0.23
N SER A 153 12.26 19.07 0.54
CA SER A 153 13.70 18.81 0.38
C SER A 153 14.01 17.38 -0.08
N SER A 154 13.10 16.44 0.13
CA SER A 154 13.35 15.02 -0.17
C SER A 154 12.21 14.27 -0.86
N ALA A 155 11.03 14.88 -0.90
CA ALA A 155 9.82 14.33 -1.51
C ALA A 155 9.01 15.44 -2.21
N ALA A 156 8.01 15.09 -3.02
CA ALA A 156 7.09 16.07 -3.60
C ALA A 156 6.08 16.60 -2.56
N ILE A 157 5.68 15.75 -1.61
CA ILE A 157 4.98 16.15 -0.39
C ILE A 157 5.86 15.78 0.81
N GLN A 158 6.27 16.79 1.57
CA GLN A 158 7.08 16.64 2.77
C GLN A 158 6.25 16.99 4.01
N PHE A 159 6.10 16.04 4.93
CA PHE A 159 5.42 16.26 6.20
C PHE A 159 6.36 16.79 7.29
N GLY A 160 5.88 17.78 8.05
CA GLY A 160 6.27 18.02 9.45
C GLY A 160 5.58 17.02 10.37
N GLY A 161 5.85 17.03 11.68
CA GLY A 161 5.17 16.12 12.60
C GLY A 161 3.67 16.39 12.61
N THR A 162 2.87 15.50 12.03
CA THR A 162 1.43 15.67 11.82
C THR A 162 0.67 14.38 12.10
N THR A 163 -0.63 14.49 12.34
CA THR A 163 -1.51 13.36 12.58
C THR A 163 -2.79 13.49 11.77
N GLY A 164 -3.39 12.36 11.39
CA GLY A 164 -4.69 12.34 10.72
C GLY A 164 -4.70 12.92 9.30
N ILE A 165 -3.56 12.96 8.61
CA ILE A 165 -3.53 13.40 7.21
C ILE A 165 -4.32 12.43 6.32
N SER A 166 -4.96 12.93 5.27
CA SER A 166 -5.70 12.11 4.30
C SER A 166 -5.29 12.46 2.88
N ILE A 167 -4.72 11.49 2.16
CA ILE A 167 -4.37 11.59 0.74
C ILE A 167 -5.05 10.46 -0.01
N THR A 168 -6.03 10.82 -0.85
CA THR A 168 -6.86 9.85 -1.57
C THR A 168 -6.95 10.14 -3.06
N ASN A 169 -7.20 9.08 -3.85
CA ASN A 169 -7.60 9.17 -5.25
C ASN A 169 -6.64 10.01 -6.13
N SER A 170 -5.37 10.13 -5.75
CA SER A 170 -4.42 11.07 -6.35
C SER A 170 -3.30 10.37 -7.11
N GLN A 171 -2.58 11.12 -7.94
CA GLN A 171 -1.48 10.63 -8.76
C GLN A 171 -0.16 11.31 -8.42
N PHE A 172 0.91 10.54 -8.35
CA PHE A 172 2.27 11.02 -8.09
C PHE A 172 3.22 10.52 -9.17
N LEU A 173 3.70 11.41 -10.03
CA LEU A 173 4.38 11.03 -11.28
C LEU A 173 5.75 11.70 -11.38
N GLU A 174 6.81 10.91 -11.48
CA GLU A 174 8.12 11.37 -11.95
C GLU A 174 8.70 12.57 -11.17
N ASN A 175 8.36 12.68 -9.89
CA ASN A 175 8.97 13.69 -9.02
C ASN A 175 10.44 13.38 -8.77
N VAL A 176 11.28 14.41 -8.58
CA VAL A 176 12.73 14.25 -8.41
C VAL A 176 13.10 13.50 -7.15
N GLY A 177 12.39 13.74 -6.05
CA GLY A 177 12.47 12.98 -4.82
C GLY A 177 11.37 11.92 -4.71
N SER A 178 11.18 11.37 -3.52
CA SER A 178 10.03 10.51 -3.20
C SER A 178 8.71 11.23 -3.55
N ALA A 179 7.63 10.50 -3.78
CA ALA A 179 6.32 11.13 -3.92
C ALA A 179 5.91 11.79 -2.59
N ILE A 180 6.02 11.02 -1.51
CA ILE A 180 5.60 11.40 -0.17
C ILE A 180 6.73 11.04 0.80
N GLY A 181 7.01 11.92 1.76
CA GLY A 181 7.88 11.53 2.87
C GLY A 181 7.88 12.42 4.10
N SER A 182 8.50 11.90 5.15
CA SER A 182 8.73 12.61 6.41
C SER A 182 10.17 12.39 6.91
N GLY A 183 10.58 13.12 7.95
CA GLY A 183 11.87 12.88 8.59
C GLY A 183 11.88 11.56 9.37
N ALA A 184 13.02 10.87 9.42
CA ALA A 184 13.16 9.58 10.10
C ALA A 184 12.92 9.63 11.63
N ASN A 185 13.00 10.82 12.22
CA ASN A 185 12.72 11.10 13.63
C ASN A 185 11.39 11.84 13.84
N ILE A 186 10.56 11.95 12.80
CA ILE A 186 9.31 12.71 12.81
C ILE A 186 8.16 11.73 12.67
N SER A 187 7.36 11.62 13.73
CA SER A 187 6.15 10.81 13.69
C SER A 187 5.09 11.48 12.82
N VAL A 188 4.53 10.71 11.88
CA VAL A 188 3.42 11.13 11.03
C VAL A 188 2.35 10.05 11.05
N SER A 189 1.08 10.39 11.11
CA SER A 189 -0.02 9.42 11.02
C SER A 189 -1.10 9.87 10.04
N GLY A 190 -1.83 8.92 9.46
CA GLY A 190 -2.88 9.21 8.50
C GLY A 190 -3.10 8.13 7.45
N ILE A 191 -3.81 8.49 6.39
CA ILE A 191 -4.28 7.62 5.33
C ILE A 191 -3.67 8.05 3.99
N ILE A 192 -3.10 7.08 3.27
CA ILE A 192 -2.67 7.17 1.87
C ILE A 192 -3.41 6.04 1.15
N ASP A 193 -4.55 6.36 0.54
CA ASP A 193 -5.48 5.36 0.00
C ASP A 193 -5.87 5.59 -1.46
N ASN A 194 -5.94 4.51 -2.24
CA ASN A 194 -6.39 4.54 -3.64
C ASN A 194 -5.64 5.54 -4.53
N ASN A 195 -4.31 5.65 -4.36
CA ASN A 195 -3.47 6.52 -5.17
C ASN A 195 -2.66 5.73 -6.20
N TYR A 196 -2.21 6.43 -7.25
CA TYR A 196 -1.31 5.92 -8.27
C TYR A 196 0.06 6.61 -8.18
N PHE A 197 1.12 5.82 -8.02
CA PHE A 197 2.51 6.28 -7.96
C PHE A 197 3.29 5.67 -9.12
N TYR A 198 3.98 6.52 -9.88
CA TYR A 198 4.81 6.06 -11.00
C TYR A 198 6.13 6.83 -11.06
N GLY A 199 7.23 6.09 -11.08
CA GLY A 199 8.54 6.61 -11.48
C GLY A 199 9.07 7.78 -10.64
N ASN A 200 8.58 7.97 -9.42
CA ASN A 200 9.11 9.00 -8.52
C ASN A 200 10.56 8.69 -8.15
N ASN A 201 11.25 9.67 -7.58
CA ASN A 201 12.67 9.66 -7.30
C ASN A 201 13.52 9.58 -8.60
N THR A 202 13.23 10.47 -9.56
CA THR A 202 13.98 10.56 -10.83
C THR A 202 15.44 10.97 -10.66
N SER A 203 15.81 11.53 -9.51
CA SER A 203 17.22 11.72 -9.10
C SER A 203 17.97 10.41 -8.83
N ASN A 204 17.27 9.26 -8.88
CA ASN A 204 17.78 7.91 -8.68
C ASN A 204 18.61 7.79 -7.39
N GLN A 205 18.17 8.43 -6.31
CA GLN A 205 18.81 8.31 -5.00
C GLN A 205 18.33 7.05 -4.29
N ASN A 206 19.00 6.65 -3.21
CA ASN A 206 18.56 5.52 -2.38
C ASN A 206 17.31 5.89 -1.57
N ARG A 207 16.14 5.91 -2.22
CA ARG A 207 14.88 6.36 -1.64
C ARG A 207 13.69 5.59 -2.23
N PRO A 208 12.66 5.29 -1.43
CA PRO A 208 11.42 4.76 -1.95
C PRO A 208 10.50 5.84 -2.51
N GLN A 209 9.44 5.44 -3.20
CA GLN A 209 8.38 6.36 -3.64
C GLN A 209 7.57 6.88 -2.45
N ILE A 210 7.29 6.05 -1.44
CA ILE A 210 6.70 6.46 -0.16
C ILE A 210 7.74 6.26 0.94
N ASN A 211 8.22 7.35 1.54
CA ASN A 211 9.33 7.34 2.52
C ASN A 211 8.92 7.95 3.87
N MET A 212 8.35 7.12 4.74
CA MET A 212 7.80 7.57 6.01
C MET A 212 8.72 7.24 7.18
N GLY A 213 8.86 8.21 8.09
CA GLY A 213 9.29 8.00 9.47
C GLY A 213 8.25 7.22 10.30
N PRO A 214 8.34 7.25 11.64
CA PRO A 214 7.48 6.45 12.50
C PRO A 214 5.99 6.80 12.35
N GLY A 215 5.12 5.79 12.31
CA GLY A 215 3.66 5.97 12.27
C GLY A 215 3.03 6.52 13.56
N GLY A 216 3.80 6.60 14.65
CA GLY A 216 3.27 6.81 15.99
C GLY A 216 2.31 5.70 16.40
N SER A 217 1.50 5.96 17.43
CA SER A 217 0.43 5.04 17.86
C SER A 217 -0.80 5.08 16.96
N ALA A 218 -1.11 6.25 16.41
CA ALA A 218 -2.24 6.47 15.50
C ALA A 218 -2.07 5.72 14.17
N GLY A 219 -0.82 5.58 13.70
CA GLY A 219 -0.44 4.74 12.59
C GLY A 219 -0.54 5.36 11.21
N ILE A 220 0.26 4.80 10.30
CA ILE A 220 0.24 5.11 8.88
C ILE A 220 -0.49 3.98 8.16
N ILE A 221 -1.57 4.35 7.46
CA ILE A 221 -2.42 3.43 6.71
C ILE A 221 -2.16 3.68 5.22
N ILE A 222 -1.51 2.73 4.55
CA ILE A 222 -1.20 2.76 3.12
C ILE A 222 -2.00 1.64 2.46
N THR A 223 -3.10 1.98 1.80
CA THR A 223 -4.04 0.99 1.28
C THR A 223 -4.48 1.20 -0.16
N ASN A 224 -4.77 0.12 -0.88
CA ASN A 224 -5.35 0.16 -2.23
C ASN A 224 -4.54 0.97 -3.26
N ASN A 225 -3.24 1.20 -3.03
CA ASN A 225 -2.42 2.00 -3.94
C ASN A 225 -1.78 1.13 -5.03
N GLN A 226 -1.50 1.74 -6.17
CA GLN A 226 -0.62 1.19 -7.20
C GLN A 226 0.72 1.92 -7.18
N ILE A 227 1.81 1.21 -6.91
CA ILE A 227 3.15 1.78 -6.73
C ILE A 227 4.11 1.11 -7.71
N ILE A 228 4.32 1.79 -8.84
CA ILE A 228 5.01 1.24 -10.00
C ILE A 228 6.34 1.97 -10.18
N GLY A 229 7.45 1.25 -10.11
CA GLY A 229 8.75 1.83 -10.35
C GLY A 229 9.04 2.01 -11.84
N ASN A 230 10.00 2.88 -12.15
CA ASN A 230 10.59 2.96 -13.47
C ASN A 230 11.84 2.09 -13.47
N ARG A 231 11.90 1.05 -14.31
CA ARG A 231 13.03 0.10 -14.32
C ARG A 231 14.38 0.75 -14.71
N ASN A 232 14.37 1.94 -15.29
CA ASN A 232 15.57 2.73 -15.55
C ASN A 232 16.10 3.50 -14.32
N LEU A 233 15.37 3.49 -13.20
CA LEU A 233 15.73 4.10 -11.93
C LEU A 233 16.03 2.99 -10.89
N PRO A 234 17.18 2.31 -10.98
CA PRO A 234 17.46 1.12 -10.18
C PRO A 234 17.53 1.37 -8.68
N MET A 235 17.66 2.61 -8.22
CA MET A 235 17.81 2.92 -6.80
C MET A 235 16.49 3.22 -6.07
N THR A 236 15.38 3.31 -6.80
CA THR A 236 14.05 3.68 -6.25
C THR A 236 13.31 2.49 -5.64
N GLY A 237 13.02 2.53 -4.34
CA GLY A 237 12.17 1.52 -3.65
C GLY A 237 10.66 1.79 -3.75
N GLY A 238 9.83 0.85 -3.33
CA GLY A 238 8.36 1.03 -3.24
C GLY A 238 7.93 1.84 -2.01
N ILE A 239 7.86 1.17 -0.85
CA ILE A 239 7.44 1.73 0.44
C ILE A 239 8.53 1.54 1.49
N SER A 240 8.80 2.56 2.30
CA SER A 240 9.52 2.43 3.57
C SER A 240 8.73 3.11 4.70
N ALA A 241 8.58 2.41 5.81
CA ALA A 241 8.09 2.96 7.08
C ALA A 241 9.08 2.60 8.20
N SER A 242 9.72 3.61 8.79
CA SER A 242 10.91 3.40 9.63
C SER A 242 10.85 4.13 10.97
N ALA A 243 11.16 3.39 12.03
CA ALA A 243 11.49 3.89 13.36
C ALA A 243 12.89 3.45 13.82
N LEU A 244 13.85 3.37 12.89
CA LEU A 244 15.25 3.06 13.21
C LEU A 244 15.88 4.06 14.20
N VAL A 245 15.37 5.29 14.24
CA VAL A 245 15.82 6.37 15.14
C VAL A 245 14.96 6.47 16.41
N GLY A 246 14.05 5.50 16.63
CA GLY A 246 13.10 5.45 17.75
C GLY A 246 11.69 5.92 17.39
N GLY A 247 10.77 5.76 18.35
CA GLY A 247 9.34 6.08 18.20
C GLY A 247 8.47 4.86 17.92
N ALA A 248 7.19 4.91 18.32
CA ALA A 248 6.23 3.87 17.96
C ALA A 248 5.96 3.90 16.44
N ASN A 249 5.88 2.73 15.81
CA ASN A 249 5.64 2.63 14.38
C ASN A 249 4.50 1.67 14.08
N ASN A 250 3.27 2.14 14.27
CA ASN A 250 2.08 1.42 13.84
C ASN A 250 1.92 1.55 12.31
N VAL A 251 1.97 0.44 11.60
CA VAL A 251 1.85 0.42 10.14
C VAL A 251 0.73 -0.50 9.70
N LYS A 252 -0.06 -0.04 8.73
CA LYS A 252 -1.05 -0.84 8.00
C LYS A 252 -0.80 -0.68 6.52
N ILE A 253 -0.10 -1.64 5.93
CA ILE A 253 0.23 -1.65 4.49
C ILE A 253 -0.55 -2.78 3.85
N GLU A 254 -1.72 -2.47 3.30
CA GLU A 254 -2.65 -3.50 2.83
C GLU A 254 -3.26 -3.26 1.44
N ASN A 255 -3.52 -4.34 0.70
CA ASN A 255 -4.20 -4.28 -0.60
C ASN A 255 -3.49 -3.40 -1.65
N ASN A 256 -2.18 -3.20 -1.54
CA ASN A 256 -1.42 -2.43 -2.53
C ASN A 256 -0.88 -3.34 -3.63
N THR A 257 -0.69 -2.78 -4.83
CA THR A 257 0.10 -3.40 -5.92
C THR A 257 1.43 -2.67 -6.02
N ILE A 258 2.54 -3.38 -5.78
CA ILE A 258 3.89 -2.81 -5.70
C ILE A 258 4.79 -3.57 -6.66
N ARG A 259 5.22 -2.92 -7.74
CA ARG A 259 6.02 -3.60 -8.78
C ARG A 259 7.07 -2.74 -9.44
N ASP A 260 8.07 -3.40 -10.00
CA ASP A 260 9.14 -2.79 -10.80
C ASP A 260 9.94 -1.72 -10.02
N ASN A 261 10.04 -1.85 -8.69
CA ASN A 261 10.91 -1.03 -7.85
C ASN A 261 12.22 -1.78 -7.51
N ARG A 262 13.13 -1.13 -6.79
CA ARG A 262 14.34 -1.75 -6.23
C ARG A 262 14.02 -2.83 -5.20
N TYR A 263 13.00 -2.58 -4.39
CA TYR A 263 12.45 -3.45 -3.36
C TYR A 263 10.98 -3.06 -3.15
N GLY A 264 10.14 -3.97 -2.66
CA GLY A 264 8.71 -3.72 -2.46
C GLY A 264 8.43 -2.89 -1.22
N ILE A 265 8.51 -3.51 -0.04
CA ILE A 265 8.20 -2.89 1.26
C ILE A 265 9.40 -3.03 2.19
N THR A 266 9.74 -1.98 2.93
CA THR A 266 10.62 -2.05 4.11
C THR A 266 9.88 -1.54 5.35
N VAL A 267 9.90 -2.32 6.41
CA VAL A 267 9.49 -1.90 7.75
C VAL A 267 10.69 -2.01 8.68
N ALA A 268 11.06 -0.91 9.33
CA ALA A 268 12.31 -0.84 10.07
C ALA A 268 12.13 -0.28 11.49
N GLY A 269 12.93 -0.78 12.43
CA GLY A 269 12.89 -0.43 13.86
C GLY A 269 12.03 -1.39 14.68
N ASN A 270 12.56 -1.86 15.82
CA ASN A 270 11.91 -2.90 16.63
C ASN A 270 10.59 -2.46 17.31
N SER A 271 10.32 -1.16 17.40
CA SER A 271 9.05 -0.62 17.90
C SER A 271 7.93 -0.61 16.84
N SER A 272 8.11 -1.36 15.75
CA SER A 272 7.13 -1.50 14.68
C SER A 272 6.12 -2.60 14.96
N TYR A 273 4.85 -2.31 14.71
CA TYR A 273 3.75 -3.24 14.87
C TYR A 273 2.63 -2.93 13.87
N GLY A 274 1.69 -3.86 13.70
CA GLY A 274 0.53 -3.70 12.82
C GLY A 274 0.45 -4.79 11.75
N THR A 275 0.14 -4.43 10.51
CA THR A 275 -0.16 -5.39 9.44
C THR A 275 0.52 -5.05 8.11
N VAL A 276 1.01 -6.10 7.44
CA VAL A 276 1.39 -6.07 6.02
C VAL A 276 0.62 -7.20 5.36
N ALA A 277 -0.50 -6.89 4.71
CA ALA A 277 -1.42 -7.93 4.26
C ALA A 277 -2.06 -7.68 2.89
N LYS A 278 -2.40 -8.75 2.17
CA LYS A 278 -3.16 -8.67 0.90
C LYS A 278 -2.49 -7.85 -0.20
N ASN A 279 -1.19 -7.62 -0.12
CA ASN A 279 -0.46 -6.88 -1.16
C ASN A 279 -0.07 -7.82 -2.31
N ILE A 280 -0.01 -7.28 -3.53
CA ILE A 280 0.61 -7.90 -4.70
C ILE A 280 1.98 -7.24 -4.88
N ILE A 281 3.06 -8.01 -4.70
CA ILE A 281 4.43 -7.50 -4.64
C ILE A 281 5.28 -8.24 -5.67
N GLU A 282 5.52 -7.60 -6.82
CA GLU A 282 6.04 -8.29 -8.00
C GLU A 282 7.23 -7.60 -8.65
N ASN A 283 8.22 -8.38 -9.07
CA ASN A 283 9.34 -7.91 -9.90
C ASN A 283 10.08 -6.69 -9.30
N ASN A 284 10.17 -6.59 -7.98
CA ASN A 284 10.91 -5.52 -7.33
C ASN A 284 12.40 -5.90 -7.26
N ASN A 285 13.07 -5.81 -8.41
CA ASN A 285 14.46 -6.23 -8.60
C ASN A 285 15.24 -5.31 -9.55
N THR A 286 14.86 -4.03 -9.67
CA THR A 286 15.46 -3.14 -10.69
C THR A 286 16.96 -2.92 -10.55
N GLN A 287 17.50 -2.89 -9.34
CA GLN A 287 18.96 -2.83 -9.12
C GLN A 287 19.66 -4.16 -9.43
N ASN A 288 18.93 -5.27 -9.30
CA ASN A 288 19.42 -6.63 -9.49
C ASN A 288 20.69 -6.98 -8.69
N ASP A 289 20.89 -6.32 -7.55
CA ASP A 289 21.97 -6.60 -6.59
C ASP A 289 21.33 -7.04 -5.26
N PRO A 290 21.46 -8.33 -4.88
CA PRO A 290 20.81 -8.89 -3.71
C PRO A 290 21.33 -8.34 -2.37
N MET A 291 22.52 -7.72 -2.35
CA MET A 291 23.07 -7.09 -1.14
C MET A 291 22.57 -5.66 -0.95
N LEU A 292 22.05 -5.04 -2.01
CA LEU A 292 21.59 -3.65 -1.99
C LEU A 292 20.06 -3.54 -2.06
N GLY A 293 19.34 -4.58 -2.47
CA GLY A 293 17.87 -4.55 -2.52
C GLY A 293 17.27 -5.86 -3.01
N GLY A 294 16.09 -5.78 -3.60
CA GLY A 294 15.44 -6.90 -4.27
C GLY A 294 14.43 -7.68 -3.42
N SER A 295 14.24 -7.34 -2.14
CA SER A 295 13.23 -7.99 -1.31
C SER A 295 11.83 -7.53 -1.69
N GLY A 296 10.89 -8.46 -1.77
CA GLY A 296 9.46 -8.14 -1.80
C GLY A 296 9.06 -7.43 -0.50
N ILE A 297 9.37 -8.04 0.65
CA ILE A 297 9.23 -7.42 1.98
C ILE A 297 10.55 -7.56 2.75
N ASN A 298 11.00 -6.47 3.35
CA ASN A 298 12.19 -6.46 4.21
C ASN A 298 11.83 -5.94 5.60
N PHE A 299 12.16 -6.71 6.63
CA PHE A 299 12.07 -6.29 8.03
C PHE A 299 13.47 -6.05 8.58
N ILE A 300 13.70 -4.85 9.12
CA ILE A 300 14.98 -4.48 9.72
C ILE A 300 14.77 -4.17 11.19
N GLY A 301 15.36 -4.98 12.06
CA GLY A 301 15.29 -4.78 13.50
C GLY A 301 16.56 -4.18 14.07
N SER A 302 16.40 -3.27 15.03
CA SER A 302 17.47 -2.70 15.84
C SER A 302 16.97 -2.44 17.26
N GLY A 303 17.71 -2.90 18.27
CA GLY A 303 17.43 -2.66 19.68
C GLY A 303 16.80 -3.84 20.42
N THR A 304 16.16 -3.57 21.55
CA THR A 304 15.61 -4.59 22.48
C THR A 304 14.09 -4.74 22.43
N ALA A 305 13.37 -3.80 21.82
CA ALA A 305 11.93 -3.93 21.62
C ALA A 305 11.62 -5.13 20.71
N VAL A 306 10.37 -5.60 20.76
CA VAL A 306 9.88 -6.76 20.04
C VAL A 306 9.03 -6.24 18.88
N MET A 307 9.51 -6.41 17.64
CA MET A 307 8.73 -6.10 16.45
C MET A 307 7.52 -7.05 16.40
N ASP A 308 6.32 -6.52 16.16
CA ASP A 308 5.06 -7.28 16.19
C ASP A 308 4.18 -6.95 14.98
N VAL A 309 4.68 -7.32 13.80
CA VAL A 309 3.97 -7.14 12.53
C VAL A 309 3.35 -8.47 12.10
N LYS A 310 2.05 -8.46 11.80
CA LYS A 310 1.34 -9.60 11.21
C LYS A 310 1.40 -9.52 9.69
N VAL A 311 1.85 -10.60 9.06
CA VAL A 311 2.05 -10.70 7.62
C VAL A 311 1.15 -11.80 7.07
N SER A 312 0.18 -11.46 6.23
CA SER A 312 -0.82 -12.41 5.76
C SER A 312 -1.37 -12.10 4.38
N GLU A 313 -1.75 -13.13 3.62
CA GLU A 313 -2.46 -13.01 2.34
C GLU A 313 -1.71 -12.20 1.26
N ASN A 314 -0.40 -11.97 1.42
CA ASN A 314 0.40 -11.29 0.39
C ASN A 314 0.76 -12.26 -0.74
N GLN A 315 0.92 -11.73 -1.94
CA GLN A 315 1.43 -12.45 -3.09
C GLN A 315 2.78 -11.86 -3.49
N LEU A 316 3.84 -12.64 -3.38
CA LEU A 316 5.22 -12.18 -3.61
C LEU A 316 5.84 -12.96 -4.77
N ARG A 317 6.05 -12.29 -5.91
CA ARG A 317 6.52 -12.95 -7.14
C ARG A 317 7.68 -12.25 -7.84
N GLY A 318 8.64 -12.99 -8.39
CA GLY A 318 9.64 -12.43 -9.29
C GLY A 318 10.61 -11.41 -8.66
N ASN A 319 10.64 -11.29 -7.32
CA ASN A 319 11.60 -10.45 -6.61
C ASN A 319 12.96 -11.19 -6.50
N LEU A 320 14.01 -10.56 -5.98
CA LEU A 320 15.25 -11.32 -5.65
C LEU A 320 15.05 -12.18 -4.41
N TRP A 321 14.32 -11.64 -3.44
CA TRP A 321 13.94 -12.32 -2.21
C TRP A 321 12.44 -12.14 -2.01
N GLY A 322 11.73 -13.18 -1.55
CA GLY A 322 10.34 -13.02 -1.11
C GLY A 322 10.27 -12.11 0.10
N VAL A 323 10.75 -12.62 1.24
CA VAL A 323 10.88 -11.88 2.51
C VAL A 323 12.28 -12.00 3.06
N THR A 324 12.84 -10.90 3.58
CA THR A 324 14.07 -10.89 4.36
C THR A 324 13.83 -10.32 5.75
N LEU A 325 14.37 -10.97 6.78
CA LEU A 325 14.44 -10.42 8.14
C LEU A 325 15.89 -10.21 8.52
N GLN A 326 16.22 -9.04 9.09
CA GLN A 326 17.60 -8.65 9.38
C GLN A 326 17.76 -8.08 10.79
N GLY A 327 18.96 -8.23 11.35
CA GLY A 327 19.31 -7.73 12.69
C GLY A 327 18.51 -8.46 13.76
N THR A 328 17.71 -7.71 14.51
CA THR A 328 16.82 -8.26 15.56
C THR A 328 15.36 -8.31 15.12
N ALA A 329 15.09 -8.25 13.80
CA ALA A 329 13.73 -8.27 13.29
C ALA A 329 13.00 -9.56 13.67
N GLN A 330 11.69 -9.47 13.77
CA GLN A 330 10.79 -10.62 13.81
C GLN A 330 9.43 -10.17 13.28
N ALA A 331 8.66 -11.11 12.75
CA ALA A 331 7.29 -10.89 12.33
C ALA A 331 6.53 -12.22 12.44
N ASN A 332 5.22 -12.13 12.46
CA ASN A 332 4.34 -13.30 12.47
C ASN A 332 3.80 -13.49 11.06
N PHE A 333 4.15 -14.58 10.39
CA PHE A 333 3.70 -14.95 9.04
C PHE A 333 2.59 -16.01 9.05
N GLY A 334 2.09 -16.40 10.22
CA GLY A 334 1.01 -17.37 10.40
C GLY A 334 1.19 -18.17 11.68
N SER A 335 0.16 -18.20 12.52
CA SER A 335 0.18 -18.81 13.85
C SER A 335 -1.24 -19.09 14.35
N ASP A 336 -1.42 -20.24 14.97
CA ASP A 336 -2.62 -20.67 15.69
C ASP A 336 -2.46 -20.56 17.22
N MET A 337 -1.35 -19.98 17.69
CA MET A 337 -1.12 -19.80 19.12
C MET A 337 -2.05 -18.74 19.71
N PRO A 338 -2.71 -19.03 20.85
CA PRO A 338 -3.55 -18.08 21.56
C PRO A 338 -2.84 -16.75 21.83
N GLY A 339 -3.45 -15.63 21.43
CA GLY A 339 -2.91 -14.27 21.58
C GLY A 339 -1.85 -13.87 20.55
N LYS A 340 -1.47 -14.77 19.64
CA LYS A 340 -0.54 -14.52 18.53
C LYS A 340 -1.12 -15.02 17.21
N GLU A 341 -2.44 -15.01 17.07
CA GLU A 341 -3.10 -15.55 15.90
C GLU A 341 -2.79 -14.73 14.66
N ASN A 342 -2.43 -15.43 13.59
CA ASN A 342 -2.31 -14.92 12.24
C ASN A 342 -2.67 -16.03 11.24
N ILE A 343 -3.51 -15.70 10.27
CA ILE A 343 -4.02 -16.67 9.29
C ILE A 343 -2.97 -17.10 8.25
N GLY A 344 -1.82 -16.43 8.16
CA GLY A 344 -0.80 -16.71 7.14
C GLY A 344 -1.33 -16.49 5.73
N LYS A 345 -1.40 -17.53 4.90
CA LYS A 345 -1.88 -17.49 3.50
C LYS A 345 -1.08 -16.58 2.58
N ASN A 346 0.18 -16.31 2.90
CA ASN A 346 1.09 -15.69 1.95
C ASN A 346 1.41 -16.69 0.84
N ILE A 347 1.56 -16.18 -0.39
CA ILE A 347 1.85 -16.96 -1.59
C ILE A 347 3.17 -16.47 -2.18
N PHE A 348 4.11 -17.39 -2.40
CA PHE A 348 5.43 -17.11 -2.94
C PHE A 348 5.64 -17.81 -4.28
N LYS A 349 6.28 -17.12 -5.23
CA LYS A 349 6.63 -17.69 -6.54
C LYS A 349 7.84 -17.02 -7.16
N ASP A 350 8.78 -17.79 -7.71
CA ASP A 350 9.88 -17.29 -8.56
C ASP A 350 10.65 -16.09 -7.97
N ASN A 351 10.81 -16.03 -6.64
CA ASN A 351 11.67 -15.03 -6.01
C ASN A 351 13.11 -15.57 -6.04
N ILE A 352 13.93 -15.10 -6.98
CA ILE A 352 15.19 -15.75 -7.35
C ILE A 352 16.37 -14.80 -7.18
N ASN A 353 17.38 -15.28 -6.45
CA ASN A 353 18.68 -14.64 -6.32
C ASN A 353 19.78 -15.63 -6.72
N ASN A 354 20.65 -15.25 -7.67
CA ASN A 354 21.75 -16.08 -8.16
C ASN A 354 21.34 -17.52 -8.55
N GLY A 355 20.14 -17.67 -9.12
CA GLY A 355 19.59 -18.97 -9.55
C GLY A 355 18.95 -19.80 -8.44
N VAL A 356 18.95 -19.31 -7.18
CA VAL A 356 18.31 -19.98 -6.04
C VAL A 356 17.01 -19.26 -5.68
N THR A 357 15.98 -20.03 -5.34
CA THR A 357 14.66 -19.48 -4.96
C THR A 357 14.59 -19.23 -3.46
N TYR A 358 14.16 -18.04 -3.06
CA TYR A 358 14.04 -17.64 -1.66
C TYR A 358 12.63 -17.09 -1.36
N ALA A 359 11.81 -17.87 -0.68
CA ALA A 359 10.51 -17.41 -0.19
C ALA A 359 10.67 -16.58 1.09
N LEU A 360 11.42 -17.10 2.07
CA LEU A 360 11.71 -16.41 3.32
C LEU A 360 13.15 -16.64 3.74
N PHE A 361 13.86 -15.56 4.06
CA PHE A 361 15.23 -15.60 4.57
C PHE A 361 15.26 -15.00 5.99
N ASN A 362 15.38 -15.85 7.00
CA ASN A 362 15.50 -15.43 8.40
C ASN A 362 16.98 -15.18 8.76
N ASN A 363 17.50 -13.99 8.46
CA ASN A 363 18.87 -13.60 8.84
C ASN A 363 18.92 -13.05 10.28
N THR A 364 18.19 -13.67 11.21
CA THR A 364 18.07 -13.22 12.61
C THR A 364 18.12 -14.42 13.55
N PRO A 365 18.54 -14.26 14.81
CA PRO A 365 18.50 -15.33 15.81
C PRO A 365 17.08 -15.61 16.34
N ASN A 366 16.05 -14.87 15.89
CA ASN A 366 14.70 -14.97 16.42
C ASN A 366 13.91 -16.08 15.74
N ASN A 367 13.18 -16.86 16.54
CA ASN A 367 12.23 -17.84 16.01
C ASN A 367 11.01 -17.13 15.40
N LEU A 368 10.51 -17.66 14.29
CA LEU A 368 9.39 -17.10 13.55
C LEU A 368 8.26 -18.13 13.42
N GLU A 369 7.03 -17.66 13.50
CA GLU A 369 5.85 -18.45 13.16
C GLU A 369 5.42 -18.11 11.73
N ALA A 370 5.32 -19.13 10.88
CA ALA A 370 5.06 -18.99 9.45
C ALA A 370 4.14 -20.10 8.91
N LYS A 371 3.13 -20.46 9.69
CA LYS A 371 2.13 -21.48 9.34
C LYS A 371 1.18 -20.99 8.23
N PHE A 372 0.50 -21.93 7.59
CA PHE A 372 -0.61 -21.72 6.63
C PHE A 372 -0.20 -20.98 5.34
N ASN A 373 1.08 -21.00 4.96
CA ASN A 373 1.56 -20.30 3.75
C ASN A 373 1.73 -21.25 2.55
N CYS A 374 1.62 -20.70 1.34
CA CYS A 374 2.02 -21.36 0.10
C CYS A 374 3.45 -20.94 -0.29
N TRP A 375 4.41 -21.85 -0.15
CA TRP A 375 5.84 -21.56 -0.30
C TRP A 375 6.36 -21.58 -1.76
N ARG A 376 5.71 -22.33 -2.65
CA ARG A 376 5.91 -22.28 -4.10
C ARG A 376 4.57 -22.44 -4.82
N GLU A 377 4.06 -21.36 -5.39
CA GLU A 377 2.74 -21.33 -6.05
C GLU A 377 2.65 -22.33 -7.20
N GLY A 378 1.63 -23.19 -7.14
CA GLY A 378 1.39 -24.23 -8.13
C GLY A 378 2.08 -25.56 -7.83
N GLU A 379 2.90 -25.64 -6.78
CA GLU A 379 3.54 -26.88 -6.33
C GLU A 379 2.93 -27.38 -5.02
N LEU A 380 2.84 -28.71 -4.88
CA LEU A 380 2.38 -29.32 -3.63
C LEU A 380 3.43 -29.11 -2.55
N SER A 381 3.04 -28.42 -1.46
CA SER A 381 3.93 -28.26 -0.33
C SER A 381 4.19 -29.57 0.40
N ASN A 382 5.47 -29.85 0.62
CA ASN A 382 5.98 -30.90 1.50
C ASN A 382 7.21 -30.35 2.26
N ASP A 383 7.67 -31.06 3.29
CA ASP A 383 8.80 -30.61 4.10
C ASP A 383 10.03 -30.24 3.27
N THR A 384 10.49 -31.14 2.39
CA THR A 384 11.66 -30.89 1.53
C THR A 384 11.47 -29.64 0.67
N MET A 385 10.28 -29.47 0.07
CA MET A 385 9.95 -28.30 -0.74
C MET A 385 10.10 -26.99 0.02
N VAL A 386 9.57 -26.95 1.25
CA VAL A 386 9.56 -25.75 2.07
C VAL A 386 10.97 -25.43 2.57
N GLU A 387 11.72 -26.45 3.00
CA GLU A 387 13.13 -26.29 3.42
C GLU A 387 14.00 -25.74 2.27
N ASP A 388 13.74 -26.13 1.02
CA ASP A 388 14.51 -25.62 -0.13
C ASP A 388 14.35 -24.11 -0.39
N VAL A 389 13.32 -23.45 0.17
CA VAL A 389 13.01 -22.03 -0.09
C VAL A 389 12.93 -21.17 1.18
N VAL A 390 13.11 -21.77 2.35
CA VAL A 390 13.14 -21.09 3.65
C VAL A 390 14.54 -21.22 4.24
N THR A 391 15.24 -20.09 4.39
CA THR A 391 16.52 -20.08 5.09
C THR A 391 16.30 -19.79 6.58
N HIS A 392 16.74 -20.70 7.44
CA HIS A 392 16.54 -20.63 8.89
C HIS A 392 17.60 -21.46 9.67
N GLN A 393 17.31 -21.82 10.94
CA GLN A 393 18.24 -22.52 11.84
C GLN A 393 18.90 -23.79 11.26
N VAL A 394 18.22 -24.53 10.37
CA VAL A 394 18.77 -25.74 9.75
C VAL A 394 19.94 -25.42 8.82
N ASP A 395 19.93 -24.26 8.16
CA ASP A 395 20.98 -23.80 7.26
C ASP A 395 22.17 -23.18 8.00
N ASP A 396 21.90 -22.38 9.03
CA ASP A 396 22.91 -21.83 9.94
C ASP A 396 22.36 -21.78 11.37
N THR A 397 23.06 -22.44 12.29
CA THR A 397 22.73 -22.50 13.72
C THR A 397 22.61 -21.13 14.42
N LYS A 398 23.12 -20.05 13.83
CA LYS A 398 22.96 -18.67 14.32
C LYS A 398 21.57 -18.09 14.06
N TYR A 399 20.83 -18.66 13.11
CA TYR A 399 19.48 -18.25 12.77
C TYR A 399 18.44 -18.90 13.68
N GLY A 400 17.32 -18.22 13.85
CA GLY A 400 16.18 -18.75 14.59
C GLY A 400 15.37 -19.73 13.75
N LEU A 401 14.65 -20.61 14.44
CA LEU A 401 13.78 -21.60 13.82
C LEU A 401 12.57 -20.92 13.15
N VAL A 402 12.27 -21.32 11.92
CA VAL A 402 11.01 -20.94 11.26
C VAL A 402 10.03 -22.09 11.37
N ASN A 403 8.92 -21.87 12.06
CA ASN A 403 7.86 -22.85 12.25
C ASN A 403 6.81 -22.72 11.14
N PHE A 404 6.95 -23.51 10.08
CA PHE A 404 6.16 -23.37 8.85
C PHE A 404 5.03 -24.40 8.68
N LYS A 405 4.77 -25.22 9.70
CA LYS A 405 3.74 -26.29 9.65
C LYS A 405 2.46 -25.92 10.40
N PRO A 406 1.27 -26.17 9.83
CA PRO A 406 1.04 -26.73 8.50
C PRO A 406 1.27 -25.68 7.39
N TYR A 407 1.33 -26.10 6.14
CA TYR A 407 1.46 -25.23 4.95
C TYR A 407 0.28 -25.44 3.99
N ASP A 408 -0.07 -24.40 3.23
CA ASP A 408 -1.27 -24.37 2.39
C ASP A 408 -0.88 -24.04 0.92
N CYS A 409 -0.25 -24.98 0.20
CA CYS A 409 -0.09 -24.84 -1.27
C CYS A 409 -0.49 -26.10 -2.04
N ALA A 410 -1.19 -25.86 -3.16
CA ALA A 410 -1.70 -26.88 -4.07
C ALA A 410 -2.26 -28.09 -3.32
N ALA A 411 -2.97 -27.83 -2.21
CA ALA A 411 -3.44 -28.84 -1.29
C ALA A 411 -4.16 -29.91 -2.12
N THR A 412 -3.61 -31.13 -2.14
CA THR A 412 -4.36 -32.27 -2.62
C THR A 412 -5.67 -32.23 -1.86
N GLN A 413 -6.79 -32.07 -2.55
CA GLN A 413 -8.09 -32.48 -2.02
C GLN A 413 -8.01 -33.99 -1.88
N ALA A 414 -7.26 -34.44 -0.89
CA ALA A 414 -7.03 -35.83 -0.60
C ALA A 414 -8.38 -36.33 -0.13
N VAL A 415 -9.04 -37.06 -1.01
CA VAL A 415 -10.28 -37.77 -0.74
C VAL A 415 -9.93 -38.99 0.12
N ASN A 416 -9.31 -38.77 1.28
CA ASN A 416 -8.85 -39.81 2.19
C ASN A 416 -10.03 -40.56 2.85
N ASP A 417 -11.26 -40.10 2.65
CA ASP A 417 -12.50 -40.74 3.13
C ASP A 417 -13.39 -41.37 2.03
N VAL A 418 -12.93 -41.51 0.77
CA VAL A 418 -13.72 -42.28 -0.24
C VAL A 418 -13.86 -43.75 0.16
N ASN A 419 -12.94 -44.28 0.96
CA ASN A 419 -12.98 -45.66 1.39
C ASN A 419 -14.02 -45.97 2.48
N LYS A 420 -14.69 -44.96 3.06
CA LYS A 420 -15.68 -45.17 4.15
C LYS A 420 -17.15 -45.02 3.77
N LEU A 421 -17.47 -44.71 2.51
CA LEU A 421 -18.87 -44.61 2.03
C LEU A 421 -19.09 -45.51 0.82
N LYS A 422 -18.98 -46.83 1.01
CA LYS A 422 -19.47 -47.80 0.01
C LYS A 422 -21.00 -47.84 0.04
N LEU A 423 -21.63 -47.11 -0.87
CA LEU A 423 -23.08 -47.16 -1.06
C LEU A 423 -23.47 -48.54 -1.62
N GLN A 424 -24.26 -49.31 -0.87
CA GLN A 424 -24.78 -50.60 -1.33
C GLN A 424 -26.21 -50.41 -1.85
N VAL A 425 -26.37 -50.58 -3.16
CA VAL A 425 -27.66 -50.52 -3.86
C VAL A 425 -27.94 -51.89 -4.47
N TYR A 426 -29.04 -52.55 -4.08
CA TYR A 426 -29.39 -53.87 -4.60
C TYR A 426 -30.91 -54.12 -4.63
N PRO A 427 -31.44 -54.88 -5.60
CA PRO A 427 -30.74 -55.32 -6.81
C PRO A 427 -30.37 -54.12 -7.69
N ASN A 428 -29.27 -54.23 -8.42
CA ASN A 428 -28.85 -53.25 -9.41
C ASN A 428 -28.12 -54.00 -10.54
N PRO A 429 -28.71 -54.17 -11.74
CA PRO A 429 -29.94 -53.52 -12.22
C PRO A 429 -31.24 -53.90 -11.49
N SER A 430 -32.24 -53.01 -11.48
CA SER A 430 -33.57 -53.22 -10.88
C SER A 430 -34.71 -52.93 -11.87
N GLN A 431 -35.96 -53.12 -11.43
CA GLN A 431 -37.19 -52.82 -12.17
C GLN A 431 -37.87 -51.53 -11.70
N GLY A 432 -37.14 -50.65 -11.00
CA GLY A 432 -37.74 -49.51 -10.27
C GLY A 432 -37.55 -49.60 -8.77
N ASP A 433 -37.63 -50.81 -8.22
CA ASP A 433 -37.54 -51.05 -6.78
C ASP A 433 -36.16 -51.57 -6.37
N PHE A 434 -35.52 -50.91 -5.40
CA PHE A 434 -34.23 -51.33 -4.83
C PHE A 434 -34.09 -50.95 -3.36
N SER A 435 -33.17 -51.64 -2.68
CA SER A 435 -32.70 -51.32 -1.34
C SER A 435 -31.43 -50.47 -1.40
N PHE A 436 -31.40 -49.42 -0.60
CA PHE A 436 -30.23 -48.59 -0.33
C PHE A 436 -29.81 -48.78 1.13
N LYS A 437 -28.61 -49.32 1.35
CA LYS A 437 -28.06 -49.46 2.71
C LYS A 437 -27.15 -48.28 3.02
N SER A 438 -27.46 -47.58 4.11
CA SER A 438 -26.71 -46.43 4.60
C SER A 438 -26.13 -46.69 5.98
N GLU A 439 -24.92 -46.20 6.24
CA GLU A 439 -24.31 -46.25 7.58
C GLU A 439 -24.76 -45.09 8.48
N THR A 440 -25.31 -44.02 7.88
CA THR A 440 -25.84 -42.83 8.57
C THR A 440 -27.18 -42.41 7.99
N SER A 441 -27.98 -41.65 8.75
CA SER A 441 -29.14 -40.96 8.18
C SER A 441 -28.69 -39.83 7.25
N GLY A 442 -29.50 -39.48 6.26
CA GLY A 442 -29.19 -38.41 5.31
C GLY A 442 -30.23 -38.27 4.22
N ASN A 443 -29.94 -37.45 3.23
CA ASN A 443 -30.80 -37.22 2.07
C ASN A 443 -30.23 -37.97 0.86
N ILE A 444 -31.10 -38.64 0.10
CA ILE A 444 -30.79 -39.15 -1.23
C ILE A 444 -31.48 -38.32 -2.30
N VAL A 445 -30.79 -38.13 -3.41
CA VAL A 445 -31.29 -37.49 -4.62
C VAL A 445 -30.95 -38.39 -5.81
N VAL A 446 -31.95 -38.82 -6.56
CA VAL A 446 -31.77 -39.60 -7.78
C VAL A 446 -32.03 -38.71 -8.99
N THR A 447 -31.09 -38.65 -9.91
CA THR A 447 -31.16 -37.88 -11.16
C THR A 447 -30.95 -38.77 -12.38
N ASP A 448 -31.48 -38.38 -13.53
CA ASP A 448 -31.05 -38.94 -14.81
C ASP A 448 -29.69 -38.35 -15.25
N LEU A 449 -29.17 -38.81 -16.40
CA LEU A 449 -27.89 -38.35 -16.93
C LEU A 449 -27.88 -36.88 -17.38
N SER A 450 -29.04 -36.25 -17.56
CA SER A 450 -29.15 -34.82 -17.84
C SER A 450 -29.11 -33.96 -16.57
N GLY A 451 -29.12 -34.59 -15.38
CA GLY A 451 -29.20 -33.92 -14.09
C GLY A 451 -30.64 -33.61 -13.65
N LYS A 452 -31.66 -34.06 -14.40
CA LYS A 452 -33.06 -33.88 -14.01
C LYS A 452 -33.36 -34.75 -12.79
N LEU A 453 -33.99 -34.14 -11.79
CA LEU A 453 -34.45 -34.81 -10.58
C LEU A 453 -35.55 -35.84 -10.90
N ILE A 454 -35.33 -37.08 -10.46
CA ILE A 454 -36.25 -38.21 -10.61
C ILE A 454 -36.89 -38.56 -9.26
N HIS A 455 -36.12 -38.49 -8.18
CA HIS A 455 -36.59 -38.81 -6.83
C HIS A 455 -35.72 -38.14 -5.76
N SER A 456 -36.30 -37.89 -4.59
CA SER A 456 -35.55 -37.48 -3.40
C SER A 456 -36.23 -38.00 -2.15
N ALA A 457 -35.46 -38.45 -1.18
CA ALA A 457 -35.97 -38.94 0.10
C ALA A 457 -34.97 -38.74 1.24
N ILE A 458 -35.48 -38.75 2.47
CA ILE A 458 -34.64 -38.91 3.65
C ILE A 458 -34.53 -40.40 3.94
N VAL A 459 -33.30 -40.87 4.11
CA VAL A 459 -32.96 -42.26 4.45
C VAL A 459 -32.38 -42.30 5.85
N VAL A 460 -32.63 -43.41 6.54
CA VAL A 460 -32.09 -43.66 7.89
C VAL A 460 -30.92 -44.62 7.82
N LYS A 461 -30.13 -44.68 8.89
CA LYS A 461 -29.12 -45.73 9.07
C LYS A 461 -29.78 -47.11 8.94
N GLY A 462 -29.18 -47.99 8.14
CA GLY A 462 -29.72 -49.32 7.82
C GLY A 462 -30.22 -49.43 6.38
N GLU A 463 -31.13 -50.37 6.14
CA GLU A 463 -31.69 -50.65 4.81
C GLU A 463 -32.94 -49.78 4.56
N ASN A 464 -32.98 -49.11 3.42
CA ASN A 464 -34.07 -48.24 2.99
C ASN A 464 -34.61 -48.76 1.67
N LYS A 465 -35.92 -49.02 1.57
CA LYS A 465 -36.56 -49.44 0.32
C LYS A 465 -36.98 -48.22 -0.48
N ILE A 466 -36.58 -48.16 -1.74
CA ILE A 466 -36.82 -47.04 -2.65
C ILE A 466 -37.50 -47.58 -3.90
N SER A 467 -38.54 -46.89 -4.35
CA SER A 467 -39.28 -47.20 -5.57
C SER A 467 -39.21 -45.99 -6.51
N LEU A 468 -38.58 -46.17 -7.67
CA LEU A 468 -38.48 -45.18 -8.73
C LEU A 468 -39.52 -45.47 -9.81
N LYS A 469 -40.42 -44.52 -10.04
CA LYS A 469 -41.30 -44.51 -11.21
C LYS A 469 -40.55 -43.91 -12.41
N ALA A 470 -39.51 -44.60 -12.85
CA ALA A 470 -38.61 -44.16 -13.91
C ALA A 470 -38.58 -45.17 -15.06
N SER A 471 -38.37 -44.71 -16.29
CA SER A 471 -38.22 -45.57 -17.46
C SER A 471 -36.91 -46.36 -17.41
N ALA A 472 -36.77 -47.38 -18.26
CA ALA A 472 -35.51 -48.09 -18.41
C ALA A 472 -34.37 -47.11 -18.78
N GLY A 473 -33.24 -47.21 -18.07
CA GLY A 473 -32.17 -46.23 -18.20
C GLY A 473 -31.14 -46.26 -17.07
N VAL A 474 -30.16 -45.36 -17.15
CA VAL A 474 -29.11 -45.17 -16.15
C VAL A 474 -29.40 -43.90 -15.34
N TYR A 475 -29.33 -44.03 -14.03
CA TYR A 475 -29.58 -42.96 -13.07
C TYR A 475 -28.41 -42.85 -12.09
N ILE A 476 -28.26 -41.67 -11.49
CA ILE A 476 -27.25 -41.39 -10.46
C ILE A 476 -27.98 -41.13 -9.15
N LEU A 477 -27.70 -41.93 -8.13
CA LEU A 477 -28.11 -41.68 -6.76
C LEU A 477 -26.99 -40.96 -6.03
N ASN A 478 -27.28 -39.79 -5.48
CA ASN A 478 -26.40 -39.00 -4.64
C ASN A 478 -26.90 -39.04 -3.20
N PHE A 479 -26.05 -39.42 -2.26
CA PHE A 479 -26.32 -39.41 -0.83
C PHE A 479 -25.54 -38.28 -0.14
N ASN A 480 -26.19 -37.59 0.79
CA ASN A 480 -25.60 -36.52 1.58
C ASN A 480 -26.11 -36.57 3.03
N ASN A 481 -25.21 -36.66 4.02
CA ASN A 481 -25.55 -36.66 5.45
C ASN A 481 -25.21 -35.34 6.18
N GLY A 482 -24.82 -34.29 5.44
CA GLY A 482 -24.42 -32.99 5.97
C GLY A 482 -22.91 -32.82 6.16
N THR A 483 -22.17 -33.92 6.36
CA THR A 483 -20.70 -33.91 6.52
C THR A 483 -19.96 -34.62 5.39
N SER A 484 -20.64 -35.48 4.63
CA SER A 484 -20.06 -36.27 3.54
C SER A 484 -21.05 -36.49 2.40
N LYS A 485 -20.53 -36.65 1.18
CA LYS A 485 -21.31 -36.94 -0.04
C LYS A 485 -20.75 -38.18 -0.73
N ALA A 486 -21.64 -39.02 -1.26
CA ALA A 486 -21.28 -40.20 -2.05
C ALA A 486 -22.29 -40.42 -3.18
N SER A 487 -21.87 -41.09 -4.26
CA SER A 487 -22.73 -41.33 -5.42
C SER A 487 -22.64 -42.78 -5.89
N SER A 488 -23.75 -43.32 -6.41
CA SER A 488 -23.82 -44.66 -6.99
C SER A 488 -24.67 -44.67 -8.25
N LYS A 489 -24.30 -45.50 -9.22
CA LYS A 489 -25.04 -45.70 -10.46
C LYS A 489 -26.18 -46.69 -10.22
N ILE A 490 -27.38 -46.38 -10.71
CA ILE A 490 -28.54 -47.26 -10.70
C ILE A 490 -28.94 -47.55 -12.15
N VAL A 491 -29.21 -48.82 -12.46
CA VAL A 491 -29.67 -49.26 -13.77
C VAL A 491 -31.10 -49.79 -13.63
N ILE A 492 -32.05 -49.16 -14.31
CA ILE A 492 -33.45 -49.60 -14.40
C ILE A 492 -33.59 -50.36 -15.73
N LYS A 493 -34.10 -51.58 -15.69
CA LYS A 493 -34.32 -52.43 -16.88
C LYS A 493 -35.75 -52.38 -17.37
#